data_AF-A0A2U3L2L4-F1
#
_entry.id   AF-A0A2U3L2L4-F1
#
_cell.length_a   1.000
_cell.length_b   1.000
_cell.length_c   1.000
_cell.angle_alpha   90.00
_cell.angle_beta   90.00
_cell.angle_gamma   90.00
#
_symmetry.space_group_name_H-M   'P 1'
#
loop_
_entity.id
_entity.type
_entity.pdbx_description
1 polymer ?
#
loop_
_entity_poly.entity_id
_entity_poly.type
_entity_poly.pdbx_seq_one_letter_code
_entity_poly.pdbx_strand_id
1 'polypeptide(L)'
;MNRTDDNIKSASLAVHPELRRILLANPTPESLSTIIEYQLFDKPCPPLTDDIICLLPYWEQQACEGNEVLAALIQLMAKHSPRFMKNEKMIQANLQRIRILASTPGIFSFPPLEIQEHLVHFLQASDVLADLPELEVVSFSLDEITPLAADLTRSRLSLHSRRYVQNLFHTERREAILSVLAHIAKDYPLRSTCRQAYALMLSLDNPDIWAKHPFCLRLVANRFWEYKLDECK
;
A
#
# COMPACT_ATOMS: atom_id res chain seq x y z
N MET A 1 47.20 12.93 -30.85
CA MET A 1 47.98 12.05 -29.94
C MET A 1 48.34 12.90 -28.74
N ASN A 2 48.02 12.61 -27.47
CA ASN A 2 47.45 11.46 -26.79
C ASN A 2 46.73 11.92 -25.51
N ARG A 3 45.72 11.13 -25.11
CA ARG A 3 45.04 11.13 -23.80
C ARG A 3 45.99 10.78 -22.66
N THR A 4 45.63 11.25 -21.46
CA THR A 4 45.54 10.50 -20.19
C THR A 4 44.58 11.31 -19.31
N ASP A 5 43.30 10.96 -19.18
CA ASP A 5 42.76 9.91 -18.30
C ASP A 5 43.47 9.88 -16.94
N ASP A 6 42.93 10.61 -15.97
CA ASP A 6 43.03 10.20 -14.57
C ASP A 6 41.63 10.15 -13.96
N ASN A 7 41.18 8.91 -13.86
CA ASN A 7 39.97 8.45 -13.20
C ASN A 7 39.89 9.02 -11.78
N ILE A 8 38.91 9.90 -11.54
CA ILE A 8 38.30 10.01 -10.21
C ILE A 8 37.49 8.72 -10.02
N LYS A 9 38.18 7.63 -9.66
CA LYS A 9 37.54 6.47 -9.05
C LYS A 9 36.92 6.99 -7.77
N SER A 10 35.59 7.12 -7.75
CA SER A 10 34.82 7.22 -6.53
C SER A 10 35.24 6.05 -5.65
N ALA A 11 36.08 6.33 -4.65
CA ALA A 11 36.49 5.35 -3.68
C ALA A 11 35.20 4.91 -2.97
N SER A 12 34.69 3.73 -3.33
CA SER A 12 33.59 3.11 -2.62
C SER A 12 34.07 2.89 -1.18
N LEU A 13 33.75 3.83 -0.30
CA LEU A 13 33.96 3.70 1.14
C LEU A 13 33.40 2.34 1.57
N ALA A 14 34.25 1.56 2.24
CA ALA A 14 33.87 0.29 2.81
C ALA A 14 32.89 0.57 3.96
N VAL A 15 31.61 0.49 3.66
CA VAL A 15 30.54 0.68 4.65
C VAL A 15 30.30 -0.63 5.36
N HIS A 16 30.29 -0.59 6.70
CA HIS A 16 29.98 -1.75 7.51
C HIS A 16 28.55 -2.26 7.21
N PRO A 17 28.33 -3.57 6.99
CA PRO A 17 27.01 -4.17 6.75
C PRO A 17 25.89 -3.68 7.67
N GLU A 18 26.19 -3.61 8.98
CA GLU A 18 25.20 -3.17 9.98
C GLU A 18 24.83 -1.69 9.89
N LEU A 19 25.67 -0.83 9.27
CA LEU A 19 25.34 0.58 9.14
C LEU A 19 24.03 0.75 8.37
N ARG A 20 23.87 0.01 7.26
CA ARG A 20 22.65 0.06 6.46
C ARG A 20 21.44 -0.36 7.31
N ARG A 21 21.54 -1.48 8.03
CA ARG A 21 20.45 -1.96 8.88
C ARG A 21 20.06 -0.98 9.97
N ILE A 22 21.04 -0.36 10.64
CA ILE A 22 20.80 0.65 11.69
C ILE A 22 20.06 1.86 11.11
N LEU A 23 20.52 2.39 9.98
CA LEU A 23 19.91 3.56 9.34
C LEU A 23 18.50 3.28 8.81
N LEU A 24 18.26 2.05 8.34
CA LEU A 24 16.94 1.58 7.89
C LEU A 24 15.99 1.30 9.05
N ALA A 25 16.48 0.80 10.20
CA ALA A 25 15.63 0.43 11.32
C ALA A 25 14.86 1.64 11.87
N ASN A 26 15.56 2.75 12.14
CA ASN A 26 14.94 3.96 12.68
C ASN A 26 15.20 5.15 11.73
N PRO A 27 14.34 5.33 10.70
CA PRO A 27 14.56 6.36 9.70
C PRO A 27 14.39 7.76 10.28
N THR A 28 15.42 8.59 10.14
CA THR A 28 15.42 10.04 10.46
C THR A 28 15.86 10.82 9.20
N PRO A 29 15.66 12.15 9.15
CA PRO A 29 16.17 12.96 8.04
C PRO A 29 17.68 12.82 7.81
N GLU A 30 18.45 12.67 8.89
CA GLU A 30 19.89 12.43 8.85
C GLU A 30 20.22 11.04 8.30
N SER A 31 19.43 10.02 8.71
CA SER A 31 19.65 8.66 8.22
C SER A 31 19.35 8.55 6.72
N LEU A 32 18.29 9.23 6.23
CA LEU A 32 17.99 9.35 4.80
C LEU A 32 19.14 9.99 4.03
N SER A 33 19.67 11.10 4.52
CA SER A 33 20.79 11.81 3.89
C SER A 33 22.02 10.90 3.79
N THR A 34 22.31 10.17 4.86
CA THR A 34 23.41 9.19 4.91
C THR A 34 23.19 8.03 3.93
N ILE A 35 21.97 7.50 3.83
CA ILE A 35 21.65 6.41 2.88
C ILE A 35 21.92 6.84 1.43
N ILE A 36 21.57 8.08 1.07
CA ILE A 36 21.80 8.64 -0.27
C ILE A 36 23.28 8.87 -0.52
N GLU A 37 23.97 9.55 0.40
CA GLU A 37 25.39 9.90 0.27
C GLU A 37 26.26 8.66 0.04
N TYR A 38 25.99 7.59 0.79
CA TYR A 38 26.76 6.35 0.72
C TYR A 38 26.20 5.31 -0.27
N GLN A 39 25.13 5.64 -1.00
CA GLN A 39 24.46 4.77 -1.98
C GLN A 39 24.15 3.37 -1.41
N LEU A 40 23.59 3.33 -0.20
CA LEU A 40 23.51 2.07 0.58
C LEU A 40 22.59 1.01 -0.03
N PHE A 41 21.63 1.42 -0.86
CA PHE A 41 20.75 0.48 -1.56
C PHE A 41 21.47 -0.34 -2.63
N ASP A 42 22.54 0.18 -3.21
CA ASP A 42 23.30 -0.48 -4.27
C ASP A 42 24.38 -1.42 -3.73
N LYS A 43 24.55 -1.47 -2.40
CA LYS A 43 25.54 -2.35 -1.76
C LYS A 43 25.08 -3.81 -1.84
N PRO A 44 25.90 -4.73 -2.37
CA PRO A 44 25.48 -6.09 -2.69
C PRO A 44 25.42 -7.03 -1.48
N CYS A 45 26.05 -6.66 -0.35
CA CYS A 45 26.15 -7.52 0.82
C CYS A 45 25.90 -6.74 2.12
N PRO A 46 24.95 -7.16 2.97
CA PRO A 46 23.96 -8.23 2.72
C PRO A 46 23.01 -7.86 1.55
N PRO A 47 22.18 -8.78 1.06
CA PRO A 47 21.10 -8.44 0.14
C PRO A 47 20.14 -7.44 0.80
N LEU A 48 19.70 -6.42 0.05
CA LEU A 48 18.72 -5.45 0.56
C LEU A 48 17.42 -6.16 0.99
N THR A 49 17.00 -7.19 0.25
CA THR A 49 15.83 -8.01 0.55
C THR A 49 15.81 -8.52 1.99
N ASP A 50 16.93 -9.06 2.46
CA ASP A 50 17.02 -9.68 3.79
C ASP A 50 16.85 -8.65 4.90
N ASP A 51 17.48 -7.48 4.74
CA ASP A 51 17.31 -6.37 5.68
C ASP A 51 15.86 -5.89 5.72
N ILE A 52 15.21 -5.73 4.56
CA ILE A 52 13.82 -5.27 4.50
C ILE A 52 12.87 -6.27 5.15
N ILE A 53 12.99 -7.56 4.85
CA ILE A 53 12.11 -8.60 5.43
C ILE A 53 12.18 -8.56 6.97
N CYS A 54 13.37 -8.39 7.54
CA CYS A 54 13.54 -8.32 8.99
C CYS A 54 12.94 -7.05 9.60
N LEU A 55 12.89 -5.96 8.83
CA LEU A 55 12.40 -4.65 9.29
C LEU A 55 10.90 -4.45 9.07
N LEU A 56 10.24 -5.21 8.19
CA LEU A 56 8.81 -5.04 7.88
C LEU A 56 7.90 -4.94 9.12
N PRO A 57 7.99 -5.82 10.14
CA PRO A 57 7.12 -5.71 11.32
C PRO A 57 7.34 -4.41 12.10
N TYR A 58 8.60 -3.97 12.21
CA TYR A 58 8.96 -2.75 12.94
C TYR A 58 8.53 -1.50 12.17
N TRP A 59 8.68 -1.51 10.84
CA TRP A 59 8.21 -0.43 9.97
C TRP A 59 6.69 -0.30 9.97
N GLU A 60 5.96 -1.42 9.99
CA GLU A 60 4.50 -1.39 10.13
C GLU A 60 4.09 -0.68 11.42
N GLN A 61 4.73 -1.01 12.55
CA GLN A 61 4.46 -0.35 13.83
C GLN A 61 4.73 1.16 13.77
N GLN A 62 5.88 1.56 13.25
CA GLN A 62 6.20 2.99 13.10
C GLN A 62 5.22 3.72 12.17
N ALA A 63 4.75 3.07 11.12
CA ALA A 63 3.76 3.65 10.21
C ALA A 63 2.41 3.87 10.89
N CYS A 64 1.98 2.91 11.73
CA CYS A 64 0.79 3.04 12.58
C CYS A 64 0.93 4.17 13.62
N GLU A 65 2.15 4.51 14.02
CA GLU A 65 2.50 5.59 14.94
C GLU A 65 2.76 6.94 14.24
N GLY A 66 2.67 7.01 12.89
CA GLY A 66 2.77 8.26 12.13
C GLY A 66 4.19 8.70 11.75
N ASN A 67 5.08 7.76 11.43
CA ASN A 67 6.44 8.10 10.97
C ASN A 67 6.49 8.54 9.49
N GLU A 68 6.35 9.83 9.20
CA GLU A 68 6.43 10.37 7.83
C GLU A 68 7.80 10.14 7.15
N VAL A 69 8.89 10.07 7.92
CA VAL A 69 10.25 9.84 7.39
C VAL A 69 10.37 8.44 6.80
N LEU A 70 9.69 7.46 7.39
CA LEU A 70 9.59 6.11 6.83
C LEU A 70 8.90 6.11 5.45
N ALA A 71 7.85 6.93 5.27
CA ALA A 71 7.22 7.06 3.95
C ALA A 71 8.20 7.60 2.89
N ALA A 72 8.99 8.62 3.25
CA ALA A 72 10.02 9.18 2.39
C ALA A 72 11.13 8.15 2.06
N LEU A 73 11.54 7.34 3.05
CA LEU A 73 12.50 6.25 2.84
C LEU A 73 11.99 5.25 1.79
N ILE A 74 10.74 4.80 1.92
CA ILE A 74 10.17 3.81 1.00
C ILE A 74 10.04 4.39 -0.42
N GLN A 75 9.65 5.66 -0.55
CA GLN A 75 9.62 6.35 -1.85
C GLN A 75 11.02 6.44 -2.48
N LEU A 76 12.04 6.76 -1.68
CA LEU A 76 13.42 6.82 -2.12
C LEU A 76 13.90 5.44 -2.60
N MET A 77 13.60 4.38 -1.85
CA MET A 77 13.91 3.00 -2.26
C MET A 77 13.24 2.64 -3.59
N ALA A 78 11.97 3.00 -3.79
CA ALA A 78 11.27 2.73 -5.04
C ALA A 78 11.90 3.46 -6.24
N LYS A 79 12.40 4.68 -6.03
CA LYS A 79 13.08 5.49 -7.04
C LYS A 79 14.47 4.96 -7.39
N HIS A 80 15.27 4.61 -6.38
CA HIS A 80 16.68 4.24 -6.55
C HIS A 80 16.88 2.74 -6.83
N SER A 81 15.96 1.88 -6.40
CA SER A 81 16.04 0.43 -6.59
C SER A 81 14.79 -0.14 -7.28
N PRO A 82 14.43 0.32 -8.49
CA PRO A 82 13.20 -0.11 -9.17
C PRO A 82 13.21 -1.60 -9.55
N ARG A 83 14.40 -2.21 -9.73
CA ARG A 83 14.53 -3.65 -10.00
C ARG A 83 14.15 -4.50 -8.78
N PHE A 84 14.54 -4.06 -7.59
CA PHE A 84 14.19 -4.71 -6.33
C PHE A 84 12.66 -4.76 -6.15
N MET A 85 11.99 -3.62 -6.34
CA MET A 85 10.53 -3.52 -6.23
C MET A 85 9.77 -4.40 -7.24
N LYS A 86 10.35 -4.65 -8.42
CA LYS A 86 9.69 -5.48 -9.47
C LYS A 86 9.77 -6.97 -9.19
N ASN A 87 10.86 -7.43 -8.55
CA ASN A 87 11.11 -8.85 -8.35
C ASN A 87 10.40 -9.38 -7.10
N GLU A 88 10.24 -8.54 -6.07
CA GLU A 88 9.73 -8.94 -4.76
C GLU A 88 8.30 -8.45 -4.53
N LYS A 89 7.31 -9.05 -5.22
CA LYS A 89 5.90 -8.60 -5.17
C LYS A 89 5.31 -8.54 -3.77
N MET A 90 5.66 -9.48 -2.89
CA MET A 90 5.19 -9.50 -1.49
C MET A 90 5.73 -8.29 -0.73
N ILE A 91 7.04 -8.02 -0.86
CA ILE A 91 7.68 -6.87 -0.22
C ILE A 91 7.09 -5.58 -0.78
N GLN A 92 6.91 -5.49 -2.11
CA GLN A 92 6.31 -4.33 -2.75
C GLN A 92 4.93 -3.98 -2.18
N ALA A 93 4.05 -4.98 -2.01
CA ALA A 93 2.71 -4.78 -1.44
C ALA A 93 2.79 -4.26 0.01
N ASN A 94 3.61 -4.89 0.86
CA ASN A 94 3.80 -4.47 2.24
C ASN A 94 4.38 -3.05 2.33
N LEU A 95 5.41 -2.74 1.54
CA LEU A 95 5.99 -1.41 1.49
C LEU A 95 5.01 -0.36 0.98
N GLN A 96 4.13 -0.69 0.04
CA GLN A 96 3.06 0.22 -0.39
C GLN A 96 2.10 0.52 0.76
N ARG A 97 1.62 -0.51 1.48
CA ARG A 97 0.74 -0.35 2.65
C ARG A 97 1.42 0.49 3.74
N ILE A 98 2.64 0.11 4.13
CA ILE A 98 3.45 0.82 5.15
C ILE A 98 3.66 2.27 4.76
N ARG A 99 4.03 2.54 3.50
CA ARG A 99 4.22 3.92 3.02
C ARG A 99 2.93 4.72 3.14
N ILE A 100 1.80 4.17 2.72
CA ILE A 100 0.50 4.85 2.82
C ILE A 100 0.21 5.16 4.29
N LEU A 101 0.26 4.16 5.17
CA LEU A 101 0.05 4.33 6.61
C LEU A 101 0.97 5.40 7.21
N ALA A 102 2.26 5.36 6.90
CA ALA A 102 3.27 6.29 7.38
C ALA A 102 3.01 7.73 6.91
N SER A 103 2.53 7.90 5.68
CA SER A 103 2.19 9.22 5.11
C SER A 103 0.81 9.75 5.51
N THR A 104 -0.07 8.88 6.01
CA THR A 104 -1.40 9.29 6.47
C THR A 104 -1.28 9.90 7.87
N PRO A 105 -1.76 11.13 8.10
CA PRO A 105 -1.78 11.75 9.42
C PRO A 105 -2.53 10.90 10.46
N GLY A 106 -2.18 11.08 11.73
CA GLY A 106 -2.81 10.38 12.85
C GLY A 106 -2.09 9.10 13.27
N ILE A 107 -2.61 8.50 14.34
CA ILE A 107 -2.06 7.29 14.96
C ILE A 107 -3.17 6.26 15.18
N PHE A 108 -2.82 4.98 15.21
CA PHE A 108 -3.81 3.96 15.53
C PHE A 108 -4.27 4.07 16.99
N SER A 109 -5.59 4.05 17.20
CA SER A 109 -6.23 3.99 18.51
C SER A 109 -6.39 2.56 19.06
N PHE A 110 -5.70 1.60 18.45
CA PHE A 110 -5.77 0.17 18.75
C PHE A 110 -4.43 -0.52 18.45
N PRO A 111 -4.12 -1.64 19.10
CA PRO A 111 -2.90 -2.38 18.82
C PRO A 111 -2.98 -3.06 17.44
N PRO A 112 -2.07 -2.76 16.49
CA PRO A 112 -2.09 -3.37 15.16
C PRO A 112 -1.95 -4.91 15.20
N LEU A 113 -1.15 -5.42 16.15
CA LEU A 113 -0.87 -6.85 16.29
C LEU A 113 -2.15 -7.67 16.57
N GLU A 114 -3.06 -7.14 17.39
CA GLU A 114 -4.37 -7.79 17.67
C GLU A 114 -5.15 -8.04 16.36
N ILE A 115 -5.08 -7.10 15.41
CA ILE A 115 -5.79 -7.20 14.14
C ILE A 115 -5.11 -8.22 13.23
N GLN A 116 -3.77 -8.27 13.22
CA GLN A 116 -3.01 -9.23 12.43
C GLN A 116 -3.27 -10.67 12.89
N GLU A 117 -3.29 -10.91 14.21
CA GLU A 117 -3.53 -12.23 14.80
C GLU A 117 -4.98 -12.70 14.59
N HIS A 118 -5.94 -11.78 14.55
CA HIS A 118 -7.36 -12.07 14.43
C HIS A 118 -7.98 -11.54 13.13
N LEU A 119 -7.20 -11.51 12.05
CA LEU A 119 -7.58 -10.88 10.78
C LEU A 119 -8.96 -11.31 10.26
N VAL A 120 -9.23 -12.62 10.25
CA VAL A 120 -10.51 -13.17 9.76
C VAL A 120 -11.70 -12.66 10.57
N HIS A 121 -11.53 -12.46 11.87
CA HIS A 121 -12.59 -11.93 12.74
C HIS A 121 -12.91 -10.47 12.38
N PHE A 122 -11.89 -9.64 12.21
CA PHE A 122 -12.09 -8.23 11.83
C PHE A 122 -12.53 -8.04 10.38
N LEU A 123 -12.33 -9.03 9.50
CA LEU A 123 -12.89 -9.02 8.15
C LEU A 123 -14.38 -9.40 8.11
N GLN A 124 -14.97 -9.89 9.20
CA GLN A 124 -16.40 -10.20 9.22
C GLN A 124 -17.21 -8.91 9.04
N ALA A 125 -18.08 -8.92 8.03
CA ALA A 125 -18.92 -7.79 7.63
C ALA A 125 -18.13 -6.50 7.34
N SER A 126 -16.83 -6.57 7.04
CA SER A 126 -16.04 -5.38 6.70
C SER A 126 -16.36 -4.84 5.31
N ASP A 127 -17.10 -5.58 4.48
CA ASP A 127 -17.56 -5.11 3.19
C ASP A 127 -18.45 -3.87 3.31
N VAL A 128 -19.22 -3.74 4.39
CA VAL A 128 -20.10 -2.57 4.65
C VAL A 128 -19.33 -1.24 4.72
N LEU A 129 -18.01 -1.29 4.96
CA LEU A 129 -17.18 -0.07 4.91
C LEU A 129 -17.21 0.55 3.51
N ALA A 130 -17.50 -0.21 2.45
CA ALA A 130 -17.65 0.29 1.08
C ALA A 130 -18.81 1.30 0.93
N ASP A 131 -19.73 1.34 1.89
CA ASP A 131 -20.89 2.24 1.89
C ASP A 131 -20.57 3.59 2.57
N LEU A 132 -19.36 3.74 3.11
CA LEU A 132 -18.95 4.96 3.80
C LEU A 132 -18.76 6.11 2.79
N PRO A 133 -19.20 7.34 3.15
CA PRO A 133 -19.05 8.51 2.29
C PRO A 133 -17.58 8.84 1.99
N GLU A 134 -16.65 8.47 2.88
CA GLU A 134 -15.21 8.65 2.67
C GLU A 134 -14.71 7.93 1.40
N LEU A 135 -15.39 6.87 0.94
CA LEU A 135 -15.02 6.15 -0.28
C LEU A 135 -15.64 6.73 -1.55
N GLU A 136 -16.50 7.75 -1.47
CA GLU A 136 -17.04 8.48 -2.64
C GLU A 136 -15.94 9.10 -3.51
N VAL A 137 -14.81 9.47 -2.90
CA VAL A 137 -13.63 10.00 -3.62
C VAL A 137 -13.03 8.97 -4.59
N VAL A 138 -13.31 7.67 -4.40
CA VAL A 138 -12.91 6.62 -5.32
C VAL A 138 -13.92 6.56 -6.47
N SER A 139 -13.54 7.20 -7.58
CA SER A 139 -14.40 7.31 -8.76
C SER A 139 -14.29 6.09 -9.68
N PHE A 140 -15.46 5.70 -10.20
CA PHE A 140 -15.62 4.76 -11.30
C PHE A 140 -16.53 5.44 -12.30
N SER A 141 -16.10 5.62 -13.54
CA SER A 141 -16.94 6.24 -14.55
C SER A 141 -18.12 5.35 -14.96
N LEU A 142 -19.19 5.95 -15.46
CA LEU A 142 -20.34 5.19 -15.98
C LEU A 142 -19.92 4.23 -17.10
N ASP A 143 -18.99 4.63 -17.97
CA ASP A 143 -18.47 3.80 -19.06
C ASP A 143 -17.69 2.58 -18.55
N GLU A 144 -16.98 2.72 -17.43
CA GLU A 144 -16.29 1.60 -16.76
C GLU A 144 -17.28 0.64 -16.09
N ILE A 145 -18.43 1.13 -15.62
CA ILE A 145 -19.39 0.31 -14.87
C ILE A 145 -20.41 -0.37 -15.79
N THR A 146 -20.79 0.28 -16.89
CA THR A 146 -21.81 -0.20 -17.84
C THR A 146 -21.59 -1.64 -18.32
N PRO A 147 -20.35 -2.09 -18.65
CA PRO A 147 -20.09 -3.47 -19.05
C PRO A 147 -20.45 -4.52 -18.00
N LEU A 148 -20.54 -4.12 -16.72
CA LEU A 148 -20.90 -4.99 -15.60
C LEU A 148 -22.40 -4.97 -15.26
N ALA A 149 -23.19 -4.09 -15.89
CA ALA A 149 -24.57 -3.81 -15.49
C ALA A 149 -25.45 -5.07 -15.39
N ALA A 150 -25.36 -5.98 -16.37
CA ALA A 150 -26.14 -7.21 -16.39
C ALA A 150 -25.81 -8.14 -15.20
N ASP A 151 -24.53 -8.23 -14.83
CA ASP A 151 -24.07 -9.10 -13.74
C ASP A 151 -24.32 -8.47 -12.37
N LEU A 152 -24.19 -7.14 -12.26
CA LEU A 152 -24.48 -6.38 -11.04
C LEU A 152 -25.97 -6.41 -10.72
N THR A 153 -26.84 -6.25 -11.73
CA THR A 153 -28.30 -6.34 -11.57
C THR A 153 -28.74 -7.73 -11.10
N ARG A 154 -28.03 -8.78 -11.52
CA ARG A 154 -28.31 -10.18 -11.13
C ARG A 154 -27.56 -10.61 -9.85
N SER A 155 -26.79 -9.71 -9.26
CA SER A 155 -25.91 -9.97 -8.11
C SER A 155 -25.00 -11.19 -8.29
N ARG A 156 -24.62 -11.51 -9.54
CA ARG A 156 -23.82 -12.70 -9.87
C ARG A 156 -22.83 -12.38 -10.96
N LEU A 157 -21.55 -12.31 -10.59
CA LEU A 157 -20.45 -12.05 -11.52
C LEU A 157 -20.00 -13.31 -12.25
N SER A 158 -19.98 -13.24 -13.58
CA SER A 158 -19.35 -14.23 -14.45
C SER A 158 -17.82 -14.21 -14.30
N LEU A 159 -17.13 -15.24 -14.80
CA LEU A 159 -15.67 -15.28 -14.79
C LEU A 159 -15.05 -14.14 -15.62
N HIS A 160 -15.71 -13.77 -16.73
CA HIS A 160 -15.28 -12.65 -17.57
C HIS A 160 -15.39 -11.33 -16.81
N SER A 161 -16.52 -11.09 -16.16
CA SER A 161 -16.75 -9.90 -15.34
C SER A 161 -15.79 -9.79 -14.18
N ARG A 162 -15.38 -10.91 -13.55
CA ARG A 162 -14.32 -10.89 -12.53
C ARG A 162 -12.98 -10.40 -13.08
N ARG A 163 -12.59 -10.83 -14.28
CA ARG A 163 -11.36 -10.31 -14.92
C ARG A 163 -11.49 -8.83 -15.25
N TYR A 164 -12.67 -8.41 -15.69
CA TYR A 164 -12.94 -7.00 -15.94
C TYR A 164 -12.84 -6.16 -14.65
N VAL A 165 -13.49 -6.59 -13.57
CA VAL A 165 -13.39 -5.97 -12.24
C VAL A 165 -11.94 -5.89 -11.78
N GLN A 166 -11.12 -6.92 -12.02
CA GLN A 166 -9.70 -6.87 -11.69
C GLN A 166 -8.96 -5.70 -12.37
N ASN A 167 -9.33 -5.42 -13.62
CA ASN A 167 -8.74 -4.33 -14.41
C ASN A 167 -9.26 -2.95 -13.99
N LEU A 168 -10.46 -2.86 -13.41
CA LEU A 168 -10.94 -1.61 -12.80
C LEU A 168 -10.01 -1.19 -11.67
N PHE A 169 -9.49 -2.12 -10.87
CA PHE A 169 -8.55 -1.76 -9.81
C PHE A 169 -7.12 -1.61 -10.37
N HIS A 170 -6.87 -0.55 -11.15
CA HIS A 170 -5.51 -0.14 -11.54
C HIS A 170 -4.74 0.47 -10.36
N THR A 171 -3.43 0.66 -10.51
CA THR A 171 -2.52 1.07 -9.43
C THR A 171 -3.00 2.31 -8.67
N GLU A 172 -3.39 3.36 -9.39
CA GLU A 172 -3.87 4.61 -8.78
C GLU A 172 -5.16 4.42 -7.98
N ARG A 173 -6.12 3.65 -8.52
CA ARG A 173 -7.39 3.37 -7.82
C ARG A 173 -7.16 2.50 -6.58
N ARG A 174 -6.25 1.53 -6.64
CA ARG A 174 -5.86 0.74 -5.47
C ARG A 174 -5.23 1.61 -4.40
N GLU A 175 -4.34 2.51 -4.80
CA GLU A 175 -3.69 3.45 -3.88
C GLU A 175 -4.70 4.42 -3.25
N ALA A 176 -5.65 4.94 -4.02
CA ALA A 176 -6.73 5.79 -3.50
C ALA A 176 -7.56 5.04 -2.44
N ILE A 177 -7.97 3.80 -2.73
CA ILE A 177 -8.73 2.96 -1.79
C ILE A 177 -7.92 2.70 -0.51
N LEU A 178 -6.65 2.30 -0.64
CA LEU A 178 -5.79 2.07 0.52
C LEU A 178 -5.54 3.34 1.34
N SER A 179 -5.45 4.51 0.69
CA SER A 179 -5.27 5.80 1.35
C SER A 179 -6.52 6.21 2.14
N VAL A 180 -7.72 5.98 1.59
CA VAL A 180 -8.97 6.20 2.32
C VAL A 180 -9.07 5.25 3.51
N LEU A 181 -8.76 3.96 3.32
CA LEU A 181 -8.75 2.99 4.42
C LEU A 181 -7.75 3.35 5.51
N ALA A 182 -6.58 3.88 5.15
CA ALA A 182 -5.58 4.35 6.12
C ALA A 182 -6.11 5.53 6.95
N HIS A 183 -6.79 6.47 6.29
CA HIS A 183 -7.41 7.60 6.99
C HIS A 183 -8.52 7.12 7.93
N ILE A 184 -9.37 6.20 7.49
CA ILE A 184 -10.40 5.60 8.35
C ILE A 184 -9.76 4.85 9.53
N ALA A 185 -8.67 4.14 9.30
CA ALA A 185 -7.95 3.40 10.34
C ALA A 185 -7.33 4.32 11.40
N LYS A 186 -6.94 5.55 11.04
CA LYS A 186 -6.29 6.51 11.95
C LYS A 186 -7.26 7.49 12.61
N ASP A 187 -8.21 8.02 11.85
CA ASP A 187 -8.93 9.26 12.22
C ASP A 187 -10.46 9.08 12.30
N TYR A 188 -10.99 7.87 12.13
CA TYR A 188 -12.44 7.66 12.16
C TYR A 188 -13.01 7.60 13.60
N PRO A 189 -14.23 8.14 13.85
CA PRO A 189 -14.80 8.17 15.21
C PRO A 189 -15.08 6.79 15.82
N LEU A 190 -15.41 5.80 15.00
CA LEU A 190 -15.80 4.47 15.46
C LEU A 190 -14.63 3.50 15.43
N ARG A 191 -14.18 3.09 16.62
CA ARG A 191 -13.03 2.18 16.79
C ARG A 191 -13.19 0.85 16.05
N SER A 192 -14.40 0.28 16.01
CA SER A 192 -14.67 -0.96 15.25
C SER A 192 -14.38 -0.77 13.76
N THR A 193 -14.84 0.35 13.19
CA THR A 193 -14.60 0.70 11.79
C THR A 193 -13.12 0.91 11.51
N CYS A 194 -12.38 1.58 12.40
CA CYS A 194 -10.94 1.75 12.24
C CYS A 194 -10.19 0.41 12.17
N ARG A 195 -10.54 -0.53 13.07
CA ARG A 195 -9.96 -1.88 13.11
C ARG A 195 -10.29 -2.67 11.84
N GLN A 196 -11.53 -2.58 11.36
CA GLN A 196 -11.97 -3.22 10.12
C GLN A 196 -11.27 -2.62 8.90
N ALA A 197 -11.06 -1.30 8.86
CA ALA A 197 -10.35 -0.62 7.78
C ALA A 197 -8.90 -1.09 7.71
N TYR A 198 -8.22 -1.20 8.84
CA TYR A 198 -6.87 -1.76 8.87
C TYR A 198 -6.84 -3.24 8.45
N ALA A 199 -7.80 -4.05 8.91
CA ALA A 199 -7.94 -5.44 8.47
C ALA A 199 -8.13 -5.55 6.95
N LEU A 200 -8.93 -4.67 6.34
CA LEU A 200 -9.08 -4.58 4.89
C LEU A 200 -7.78 -4.21 4.18
N MET A 201 -6.99 -3.28 4.72
CA MET A 201 -5.69 -2.97 4.13
C MET A 201 -4.77 -4.19 4.10
N LEU A 202 -4.74 -4.96 5.20
CA LEU A 202 -3.95 -6.20 5.28
C LEU A 202 -4.44 -7.27 4.30
N SER A 203 -5.76 -7.43 4.13
CA SER A 203 -6.28 -8.41 3.19
C SER A 203 -5.98 -8.03 1.74
N LEU A 204 -6.04 -6.75 1.40
CA LEU A 204 -5.89 -6.23 0.03
C LEU A 204 -4.43 -6.12 -0.48
N ASP A 205 -3.46 -6.58 0.29
CA ASP A 205 -2.04 -6.64 -0.11
C ASP A 205 -1.82 -7.37 -1.44
N ASN A 206 -2.58 -8.44 -1.70
CA ASN A 206 -2.45 -9.19 -2.93
C ASN A 206 -3.36 -8.62 -4.02
N PRO A 207 -2.83 -8.04 -5.11
CA PRO A 207 -3.63 -7.61 -6.25
C PRO A 207 -4.64 -8.63 -6.75
N ASP A 208 -4.28 -9.91 -6.76
CA ASP A 208 -5.06 -10.98 -7.38
C ASP A 208 -6.38 -11.29 -6.65
N ILE A 209 -6.56 -10.77 -5.43
CA ILE A 209 -7.78 -11.01 -4.65
C ILE A 209 -8.83 -9.90 -4.81
N TRP A 210 -8.46 -8.72 -5.35
CA TRP A 210 -9.34 -7.55 -5.42
C TRP A 210 -10.64 -7.84 -6.14
N ALA A 211 -10.59 -8.53 -7.29
CA ALA A 211 -11.80 -8.90 -8.03
C ALA A 211 -12.73 -9.93 -7.36
N LYS A 212 -12.29 -10.53 -6.26
CA LYS A 212 -13.07 -11.50 -5.47
C LYS A 212 -13.40 -10.97 -4.07
N HIS A 213 -12.77 -9.88 -3.66
CA HIS A 213 -12.88 -9.37 -2.31
C HIS A 213 -14.27 -8.74 -2.11
N PRO A 214 -15.07 -9.15 -1.11
CA PRO A 214 -16.43 -8.65 -0.91
C PRO A 214 -16.52 -7.12 -0.85
N PHE A 215 -15.62 -6.47 -0.10
CA PHE A 215 -15.49 -5.02 -0.05
C PHE A 215 -15.33 -4.37 -1.44
N CYS A 216 -14.41 -4.88 -2.28
CA CYS A 216 -14.18 -4.35 -3.62
C CYS A 216 -15.39 -4.55 -4.53
N LEU A 217 -16.07 -5.70 -4.43
CA LEU A 217 -17.29 -5.96 -5.19
C LEU A 217 -18.42 -5.02 -4.77
N ARG A 218 -18.55 -4.74 -3.48
CA ARG A 218 -19.53 -3.80 -2.94
C ARG A 218 -19.25 -2.36 -3.38
N LEU A 219 -17.99 -1.94 -3.38
CA LEU A 219 -17.58 -0.63 -3.95
C LEU A 219 -18.07 -0.44 -5.38
N VAL A 220 -17.84 -1.43 -6.26
CA VAL A 220 -18.28 -1.39 -7.65
C VAL A 220 -19.81 -1.40 -7.76
N ALA A 221 -20.47 -2.20 -6.92
CA ALA A 221 -21.93 -2.27 -6.90
C ALA A 221 -22.58 -0.95 -6.43
N ASN A 222 -22.03 -0.30 -5.41
CA ASN A 222 -22.54 0.98 -4.90
C ASN A 222 -22.55 2.04 -6.01
N ARG A 223 -21.44 2.16 -6.75
CA ARG A 223 -21.32 3.11 -7.87
C ARG A 223 -22.31 2.81 -8.99
N PHE A 224 -22.55 1.53 -9.30
CA PHE A 224 -23.58 1.15 -10.27
C PHE A 224 -24.99 1.59 -9.83
N TRP A 225 -25.34 1.37 -8.56
CA TRP A 225 -26.66 1.72 -8.05
C TRP A 225 -26.85 3.23 -7.93
N GLU A 226 -25.81 3.99 -7.58
CA GLU A 226 -25.82 5.45 -7.61
C GLU A 226 -26.19 5.98 -9.00
N TYR A 227 -25.52 5.50 -10.06
CA TYR A 227 -25.85 5.89 -11.43
C TYR A 227 -27.27 5.52 -11.83
N LYS A 228 -27.75 4.34 -11.43
CA LYS A 228 -29.13 3.92 -11.72
C LYS A 228 -30.17 4.80 -11.03
N LEU A 229 -29.88 5.28 -9.83
CA LEU A 229 -30.77 6.18 -9.10
C LEU A 229 -30.77 7.58 -9.72
N ASP A 230 -29.64 8.06 -10.23
CA ASP A 230 -29.54 9.36 -10.89
C ASP A 230 -30.19 9.38 -12.28
N GLU A 231 -30.18 8.26 -13.02
CA GLU A 231 -30.95 8.11 -14.27
C GLU A 231 -32.49 8.16 -14.05
N CYS A 232 -32.96 7.92 -12.83
CA CYS A 232 -34.38 7.88 -12.48
C CYS A 232 -34.92 9.20 -11.91
N LYS A 233 -34.07 10.22 -11.76
CA LYS A 233 -34.44 11.58 -11.32
C LYS A 233 -34.67 12.48 -12.53
#